data_AF-A0A1I0IR27-F1
#
_entry.id   AF-A0A1I0IR27-F1
#
_cell.length_a   1.000
_cell.length_b   1.000
_cell.length_c   1.000
_cell.angle_alpha   90.00
_cell.angle_beta   90.00
_cell.angle_gamma   90.00
#
_symmetry.space_group_name_H-M   'P 1'
#
loop_
_entity.id
_entity.type
_entity.pdbx_description
1 polymer ?
#
loop_
_entity_poly.entity_id
_entity_poly.type
_entity_poly.pdbx_seq_one_letter_code
_entity_poly.pdbx_strand_id
1 'polypeptide(L)'
;MNALMYLAFALLPLDNFPFMFGGAYKPVSLILIVLYFALHLPALLRLRFQRKEVWAFVILVSAALISALLGKEHGYASAGLSDAVFSLAAGIVIYLSFKIFMDMNQEKPDAVLVLFRWMLRGYWLAVGIGLLQLVYIYAVPSGALRSLIGFFVHRDAYVTTGRLHFTFSEPSYIGLHTNLLLFPAYLVLSKYGRLAKADKILVVLFVLLSLLSLSIRYYIDLLFFLLAYLVVTSTAKTFPLLMLKLALIGAVFLVGLNTIFVRNVFHLNSDHYYRILHIYEDPASLANDNSFSIRSTYSQLGLASFLDRPLLGYGLGNFHYGYLDNQDLIPAKTLEENEELRQAKTTLVLPQYNMYTRFLSEFGLPGILLFLTLLALIVQGHRGNFPRLIVILLLYALLQFDSFAFIQVLFWVAFLQHPFVSRLGIGKGEDPAAIGGNRDEKNLRHRPVSAPRPWAVQSAGDADPLPGVQRKIRIDLR
;
A
#
# COMPACT_ATOMS: atom_id res chain seq x y z
N MET A 1 -7.77 -5.70 -22.68
CA MET A 1 -8.88 -6.09 -21.77
C MET A 1 -8.58 -5.59 -20.36
N ASN A 2 -9.16 -4.47 -19.92
CA ASN A 2 -9.01 -4.00 -18.53
C ASN A 2 -9.79 -4.85 -17.50
N ALA A 3 -10.65 -5.76 -17.98
CA ALA A 3 -11.47 -6.64 -17.15
C ALA A 3 -10.65 -7.48 -16.16
N LEU A 4 -9.48 -7.98 -16.55
CA LEU A 4 -8.60 -8.73 -15.64
C LEU A 4 -8.13 -7.87 -14.47
N MET A 5 -7.79 -6.60 -14.73
CA MET A 5 -7.39 -5.68 -13.68
C MET A 5 -8.58 -5.34 -12.77
N TYR A 6 -9.76 -5.10 -13.32
CA TYR A 6 -10.97 -4.87 -12.50
C TYR A 6 -11.31 -6.08 -11.63
N LEU A 7 -11.20 -7.29 -12.17
CA LEU A 7 -11.43 -8.52 -11.43
C LEU A 7 -10.34 -8.74 -10.36
N ALA A 8 -9.07 -8.45 -10.66
CA ALA A 8 -7.99 -8.51 -9.68
C ALA A 8 -8.29 -7.62 -8.47
N PHE A 9 -8.77 -6.40 -8.70
CA PHE A 9 -9.14 -5.47 -7.63
C PHE A 9 -10.39 -5.90 -6.87
N ALA A 10 -11.37 -6.52 -7.53
CA ALA A 10 -12.52 -7.11 -6.86
C ALA A 10 -12.15 -8.29 -5.95
N LEU A 11 -11.04 -8.97 -6.23
CA LEU A 11 -10.55 -10.13 -5.47
C LEU A 11 -9.42 -9.79 -4.50
N LEU A 12 -9.03 -8.51 -4.34
CA LEU A 12 -8.03 -8.10 -3.34
C LEU A 12 -8.33 -8.59 -1.92
N PRO A 13 -9.59 -8.63 -1.44
CA PRO A 13 -9.86 -9.12 -0.09
C PRO A 13 -9.58 -10.62 0.10
N LEU A 14 -9.48 -11.42 -0.97
CA LEU A 14 -9.11 -12.84 -0.91
C LEU A 14 -7.59 -13.00 -0.81
N ASP A 15 -7.05 -12.57 0.33
CA ASP A 15 -5.62 -12.43 0.58
C ASP A 15 -4.89 -13.76 0.89
N ASN A 16 -5.62 -14.74 1.44
CA ASN A 16 -5.05 -16.03 1.79
C ASN A 16 -5.96 -17.20 1.42
N PHE A 17 -6.22 -17.31 0.11
CA PHE A 17 -7.16 -18.30 -0.39
C PHE A 17 -6.57 -19.73 -0.31
N PRO A 18 -7.28 -20.71 0.27
CA PRO A 18 -6.72 -22.05 0.55
C PRO A 18 -6.15 -22.79 -0.66
N PHE A 19 -6.70 -22.53 -1.84
CA PHE A 19 -6.35 -23.22 -3.08
C PHE A 19 -5.21 -22.53 -3.86
N MET A 20 -4.54 -21.54 -3.27
CA MET A 20 -3.42 -20.83 -3.88
C MET A 20 -2.07 -21.48 -3.51
N PHE A 21 -1.18 -21.56 -4.50
CA PHE A 21 0.20 -22.01 -4.32
C PHE A 21 1.08 -20.84 -3.81
N GLY A 22 2.11 -21.13 -3.00
CA GLY A 22 3.08 -20.13 -2.50
C GLY A 22 3.33 -20.13 -0.98
N GLY A 23 4.01 -19.10 -0.47
CA GLY A 23 4.33 -18.86 0.95
C GLY A 23 3.20 -18.19 1.75
N ALA A 24 3.49 -17.40 2.79
CA ALA A 24 2.46 -16.88 3.72
C ALA A 24 1.46 -15.86 3.14
N TYR A 25 1.77 -15.21 2.01
CA TYR A 25 0.94 -14.21 1.34
C TYR A 25 0.50 -14.75 -0.03
N LYS A 26 -0.79 -15.06 -0.21
CA LYS A 26 -1.32 -15.76 -1.39
C LYS A 26 -2.61 -15.16 -1.94
N PRO A 27 -2.61 -13.88 -2.33
CA PRO A 27 -3.82 -13.23 -2.79
C PRO A 27 -4.25 -13.78 -4.16
N VAL A 28 -5.55 -14.07 -4.33
CA VAL A 28 -6.12 -14.53 -5.62
C VAL A 28 -5.90 -13.50 -6.72
N SER A 29 -5.89 -12.22 -6.36
CA SER A 29 -5.64 -11.11 -7.27
C SER A 29 -4.30 -11.22 -8.00
N LEU A 30 -3.29 -11.88 -7.41
CA LEU A 30 -1.96 -12.03 -8.02
C LEU A 30 -2.02 -12.80 -9.34
N ILE A 31 -2.84 -13.86 -9.44
CA ILE A 31 -2.99 -14.62 -10.69
C ILE A 31 -3.47 -13.70 -11.80
N LEU A 32 -4.49 -12.89 -11.52
CA LEU A 32 -5.08 -11.98 -12.50
C LEU A 32 -4.13 -10.84 -12.87
N ILE A 33 -3.31 -10.37 -11.93
CA ILE A 33 -2.25 -9.39 -12.16
C ILE A 33 -1.16 -9.96 -13.08
N VAL A 34 -0.75 -11.21 -12.86
CA VAL A 34 0.25 -11.91 -13.70
C VAL A 34 -0.31 -12.16 -15.10
N LEU A 35 -1.57 -12.61 -15.22
CA LEU A 35 -2.23 -12.78 -16.52
C LEU A 35 -2.36 -11.45 -17.26
N TYR A 36 -2.71 -10.37 -16.54
CA TYR A 36 -2.76 -9.03 -17.13
C TYR A 36 -1.39 -8.60 -17.65
N PHE A 37 -0.32 -8.82 -16.88
CA PHE A 37 1.06 -8.55 -17.29
C PHE A 37 1.41 -9.30 -18.57
N ALA A 38 1.20 -10.62 -18.59
CA ALA A 38 1.57 -11.49 -19.71
C ALA A 38 0.86 -11.07 -21.01
N LEU A 39 -0.45 -10.77 -20.95
CA LEU A 39 -1.23 -10.33 -22.11
C LEU A 39 -0.82 -8.96 -22.65
N HIS A 40 -0.21 -8.11 -21.81
CA HIS A 40 0.24 -6.78 -22.19
C HIS A 40 1.76 -6.66 -22.21
N LEU A 41 2.49 -7.77 -22.28
CA LEU A 41 3.95 -7.77 -22.38
C LEU A 41 4.48 -6.91 -23.55
N PRO A 42 3.84 -6.87 -24.74
CA PRO A 42 4.27 -5.96 -25.81
C PRO A 42 4.16 -4.47 -25.44
N ALA A 43 3.24 -4.10 -24.55
CA ALA A 43 3.10 -2.72 -24.08
C ALA A 43 4.31 -2.28 -23.23
N LEU A 44 4.99 -3.22 -22.57
CA LEU A 44 6.19 -2.96 -21.76
C LEU A 44 7.29 -2.23 -22.56
N LEU A 45 7.46 -2.60 -23.83
CA LEU A 45 8.45 -2.01 -24.73
C LEU A 45 8.18 -0.53 -25.06
N ARG A 46 6.94 -0.08 -24.84
CA ARG A 46 6.50 1.30 -25.10
C ARG A 46 6.41 2.14 -23.81
N LEU A 47 6.51 1.51 -22.64
CA LEU A 47 6.42 2.22 -21.37
C LEU A 47 7.58 3.18 -21.20
N ARG A 48 7.26 4.38 -20.74
CA ARG A 48 8.25 5.36 -20.32
C ARG A 48 8.56 5.19 -18.84
N PHE A 49 9.81 4.85 -18.55
CA PHE A 49 10.32 4.78 -17.19
C PHE A 49 10.97 6.10 -16.78
N GLN A 50 10.63 6.59 -15.60
CA GLN A 50 11.34 7.69 -14.98
C GLN A 50 12.73 7.21 -14.56
N ARG A 51 13.71 8.12 -14.60
CA ARG A 51 15.10 7.83 -14.19
C ARG A 51 15.19 7.16 -12.82
N LYS A 52 14.33 7.55 -11.88
CA LYS A 52 14.30 6.97 -10.52
C LYS A 52 13.78 5.53 -10.48
N GLU A 53 12.84 5.17 -11.36
CA GLU A 53 12.38 3.78 -11.46
C GLU A 53 13.52 2.89 -11.95
N VAL A 54 14.28 3.38 -12.94
CA VAL A 54 15.47 2.70 -13.45
C VAL A 54 16.51 2.55 -12.34
N TRP A 55 16.76 3.60 -11.55
CA TRP A 55 17.67 3.51 -10.40
C TRP A 55 17.19 2.54 -9.33
N ALA A 56 15.91 2.55 -8.95
CA ALA A 56 15.37 1.59 -8.00
C ALA A 56 15.56 0.14 -8.50
N PHE A 57 15.28 -0.11 -9.77
CA PHE A 57 15.51 -1.41 -10.40
C PHE A 57 16.99 -1.81 -10.39
N VAL A 58 17.90 -0.89 -10.77
CA VAL A 58 19.35 -1.14 -10.74
C VAL A 58 19.83 -1.48 -9.34
N ILE A 59 19.38 -0.75 -8.31
CA ILE A 59 19.75 -1.02 -6.91
C ILE A 59 19.26 -2.41 -6.49
N LEU A 60 18.00 -2.75 -6.79
CA LEU A 60 17.42 -4.05 -6.45
C LEU A 60 18.13 -5.23 -7.13
N VAL A 61 18.43 -5.12 -8.42
CA VAL A 61 19.18 -6.15 -9.16
C VAL A 61 20.61 -6.26 -8.64
N SER A 62 21.27 -5.12 -8.40
CA SER A 62 22.62 -5.11 -7.84
C SER A 62 22.65 -5.75 -6.46
N ALA A 63 21.65 -5.50 -5.63
CA ALA A 63 21.55 -6.11 -4.31
C ALA A 63 21.36 -7.63 -4.35
N ALA A 64 20.57 -8.14 -5.31
CA ALA A 64 20.45 -9.58 -5.53
C ALA A 64 21.79 -10.21 -5.96
N LEU A 65 22.53 -9.56 -6.86
CA LEU A 65 23.85 -10.01 -7.30
C LEU A 65 24.88 -9.97 -6.18
N ILE A 66 24.93 -8.87 -5.42
CA ILE A 66 25.81 -8.72 -4.24
C ILE A 66 25.48 -9.80 -3.21
N SER A 67 24.19 -10.06 -2.95
CA SER A 67 23.76 -11.11 -2.02
C SER A 67 24.23 -12.51 -2.47
N ALA A 68 24.16 -12.81 -3.77
CA ALA A 68 24.68 -14.07 -4.30
C ALA A 68 26.20 -14.21 -4.12
N LEU A 69 26.95 -13.12 -4.30
CA LEU A 69 28.40 -13.10 -4.07
C LEU A 69 28.74 -13.27 -2.59
N LEU A 70 28.11 -12.49 -1.71
CA LEU A 70 28.28 -12.61 -0.25
C LEU A 70 27.89 -14.00 0.24
N GLY A 71 26.82 -14.58 -0.30
CA GLY A 71 26.40 -15.92 0.06
C GLY A 71 27.42 -16.98 -0.34
N LYS A 72 28.07 -16.83 -1.50
CA LYS A 72 29.19 -17.70 -1.90
C LYS A 72 30.42 -17.51 -1.02
N GLU A 73 30.78 -16.27 -0.68
CA GLU A 73 31.95 -15.93 0.12
C GLU A 73 31.83 -16.43 1.57
N HIS A 74 30.66 -16.24 2.19
CA HIS A 74 30.43 -16.59 3.60
C HIS A 74 29.77 -17.96 3.80
N GLY A 75 29.48 -18.70 2.73
CA GLY A 75 28.82 -20.00 2.81
C GLY A 75 27.36 -19.93 3.29
N TYR A 76 26.65 -18.85 2.96
CA TYR A 76 25.24 -18.71 3.29
C TYR A 76 24.37 -19.66 2.45
N ALA A 77 23.30 -20.16 3.07
CA ALA A 77 22.31 -20.98 2.41
C ALA A 77 21.50 -20.15 1.41
N SER A 78 21.18 -20.75 0.26
CA SER A 78 20.48 -20.07 -0.83
C SER A 78 18.99 -19.87 -0.61
N ALA A 79 18.39 -20.50 0.42
CA ALA A 79 16.95 -20.46 0.66
C ALA A 79 16.42 -19.02 0.86
N GLY A 80 17.12 -18.23 1.68
CA GLY A 80 16.75 -16.84 1.95
C GLY A 80 16.83 -15.96 0.70
N LEU A 81 17.94 -16.05 -0.04
CA LEU A 81 18.10 -15.35 -1.32
C LEU A 81 17.02 -15.78 -2.34
N SER A 82 16.74 -17.07 -2.44
CA SER A 82 15.73 -17.59 -3.37
C SER A 82 14.34 -17.01 -3.09
N ASP A 83 13.90 -17.04 -1.82
CA ASP A 83 12.61 -16.45 -1.42
C ASP A 83 12.56 -14.95 -1.72
N ALA A 84 13.62 -14.23 -1.40
CA ALA A 84 13.70 -12.79 -1.64
C ALA A 84 13.68 -12.45 -3.14
N VAL A 85 14.37 -13.21 -4.00
CA VAL A 85 14.34 -13.03 -5.46
C VAL A 85 12.95 -13.33 -6.02
N PHE A 86 12.27 -14.38 -5.56
CA PHE A 86 10.89 -14.66 -5.99
C PHE A 86 9.93 -13.55 -5.57
N SER A 87 10.04 -13.07 -4.33
CA SER A 87 9.25 -11.94 -3.82
C SER A 87 9.52 -10.66 -4.61
N LEU A 88 10.79 -10.38 -4.94
CA LEU A 88 11.19 -9.24 -5.76
C LEU A 88 10.64 -9.35 -7.20
N ALA A 89 10.75 -10.52 -7.83
CA ALA A 89 10.22 -10.76 -9.17
C ALA A 89 8.69 -10.58 -9.21
N ALA A 90 7.98 -11.12 -8.22
CA ALA A 90 6.54 -10.92 -8.07
C ALA A 90 6.22 -9.42 -7.88
N GLY A 91 6.99 -8.70 -7.05
CA GLY A 91 6.84 -7.26 -6.85
C GLY A 91 7.03 -6.46 -8.15
N ILE A 92 8.05 -6.80 -8.96
CA ILE A 92 8.28 -6.19 -10.26
C ILE A 92 7.08 -6.42 -11.18
N VAL A 93 6.57 -7.66 -11.26
CA VAL A 93 5.39 -7.99 -12.10
C VAL A 93 4.16 -7.19 -11.65
N ILE A 94 3.89 -7.12 -10.34
CA ILE A 94 2.78 -6.35 -9.79
C ILE A 94 2.91 -4.86 -10.16
N TYR A 95 4.09 -4.27 -9.93
CA TYR A 95 4.36 -2.88 -10.24
C TYR A 95 4.18 -2.57 -11.73
N LEU A 96 4.77 -3.40 -12.60
CA LEU A 96 4.68 -3.22 -14.05
C LEU A 96 3.23 -3.37 -14.55
N SER A 97 2.47 -4.32 -14.02
CA SER A 97 1.04 -4.47 -14.33
C SER A 97 0.25 -3.20 -14.03
N PHE A 98 0.48 -2.59 -12.87
CA PHE A 98 -0.19 -1.33 -12.52
C PHE A 98 0.29 -0.17 -13.37
N LYS A 99 1.59 -0.10 -13.66
CA LYS A 99 2.15 0.93 -14.55
C LYS A 99 1.57 0.83 -15.97
N ILE A 100 1.48 -0.37 -16.54
CA ILE A 100 0.83 -0.64 -17.83
C ILE A 100 -0.63 -0.17 -17.81
N PHE A 101 -1.37 -0.54 -16.76
CA PHE A 101 -2.75 -0.10 -16.63
C PHE A 101 -2.88 1.43 -16.60
N MET A 102 -2.02 2.12 -15.85
CA MET A 102 -2.06 3.59 -15.76
C MET A 102 -1.65 4.27 -17.06
N ASP A 103 -0.64 3.75 -17.78
CA ASP A 103 -0.20 4.27 -19.07
C ASP A 103 -1.30 4.13 -20.14
N MET A 104 -1.92 2.95 -20.23
CA MET A 104 -3.02 2.69 -21.17
C MET A 104 -4.29 3.51 -20.90
N ASN A 105 -4.46 4.03 -19.68
CA ASN A 105 -5.63 4.79 -19.25
C ASN A 105 -5.28 6.22 -18.83
N GLN A 106 -4.15 6.76 -19.33
CA GLN A 106 -3.64 8.06 -18.89
C GLN A 106 -4.66 9.21 -19.08
N GLU A 107 -5.43 9.14 -20.16
CA GLU A 107 -6.44 10.14 -20.53
C GLU A 107 -7.87 9.71 -20.12
N LYS A 108 -8.03 8.59 -19.43
CA LYS A 108 -9.33 7.96 -19.12
C LYS A 108 -9.56 7.87 -17.61
N PRO A 109 -9.84 8.99 -16.92
CA PRO A 109 -10.06 9.00 -15.47
C PRO A 109 -11.23 8.10 -15.05
N ASP A 110 -12.24 7.91 -15.91
CA ASP A 110 -13.34 6.98 -15.64
C ASP A 110 -12.89 5.53 -15.49
N ALA A 111 -11.87 5.06 -16.22
CA ALA A 111 -11.35 3.71 -16.08
C ALA A 111 -10.71 3.50 -14.69
N VAL A 112 -10.00 4.52 -14.21
CA VAL A 112 -9.42 4.55 -12.86
C VAL A 112 -10.52 4.57 -11.79
N LEU A 113 -11.58 5.36 -11.97
CA LEU A 113 -12.73 5.38 -11.07
C LEU A 113 -13.47 4.04 -11.02
N VAL A 114 -13.60 3.35 -12.17
CA VAL A 114 -14.18 2.00 -12.25
C VAL A 114 -13.32 1.01 -11.46
N LEU A 115 -12.00 1.10 -11.55
CA LEU A 115 -11.09 0.29 -10.75
C LEU A 115 -11.31 0.49 -9.24
N PHE A 116 -11.34 1.74 -8.77
CA PHE A 116 -11.62 2.06 -7.36
C PHE A 116 -12.97 1.52 -6.90
N ARG A 117 -13.98 1.54 -7.78
CA ARG A 117 -15.30 0.96 -7.49
C ARG A 117 -15.22 -0.56 -7.32
N TRP A 118 -14.53 -1.27 -8.20
CA TRP A 118 -14.34 -2.72 -8.07
C TRP A 118 -13.51 -3.09 -6.85
N MET A 119 -12.48 -2.30 -6.54
CA MET A 119 -11.73 -2.41 -5.29
C MET A 119 -12.65 -2.35 -4.07
N LEU A 120 -13.52 -1.34 -4.02
CA LEU A 120 -14.46 -1.16 -2.91
C LEU A 120 -15.50 -2.28 -2.84
N ARG A 121 -16.11 -2.64 -3.97
CA ARG A 121 -17.19 -3.65 -4.03
C ARG A 121 -16.70 -5.07 -3.79
N GLY A 122 -15.44 -5.37 -4.07
CA GLY A 122 -14.83 -6.65 -3.74
C GLY A 122 -14.96 -7.02 -2.26
N TYR A 123 -14.96 -6.01 -1.37
CA TYR A 123 -15.10 -6.22 0.07
C TYR A 123 -16.48 -6.73 0.50
N TRP A 124 -17.50 -6.75 -0.38
CA TRP A 124 -18.76 -7.44 -0.06
C TRP A 124 -18.53 -8.92 0.24
N LEU A 125 -17.61 -9.57 -0.48
CA LEU A 125 -17.26 -10.96 -0.23
C LEU A 125 -16.63 -11.13 1.16
N ALA A 126 -15.64 -10.27 1.49
CA ALA A 126 -15.03 -10.28 2.81
C ALA A 126 -16.09 -10.08 3.90
N VAL A 127 -16.93 -9.05 3.80
CA VAL A 127 -18.05 -8.79 4.73
C VAL A 127 -18.96 -10.00 4.89
N GLY A 128 -19.34 -10.66 3.80
CA GLY A 128 -20.15 -11.88 3.83
C GLY A 128 -19.50 -13.00 4.64
N ILE A 129 -18.20 -13.25 4.42
CA ILE A 129 -17.44 -14.23 5.22
C ILE A 129 -17.29 -13.79 6.68
N GLY A 130 -17.08 -12.50 6.94
CA GLY A 130 -17.02 -11.96 8.30
C GLY A 130 -18.32 -12.14 9.08
N LEU A 131 -19.48 -11.99 8.41
CA LEU A 131 -20.77 -12.28 9.00
C LEU A 131 -20.94 -13.77 9.30
N LEU A 132 -20.50 -14.66 8.40
CA LEU A 132 -20.51 -16.10 8.66
C LEU A 132 -19.63 -16.48 9.86
N GLN A 133 -18.43 -15.88 9.97
CA GLN A 133 -17.56 -16.03 11.13
C GLN A 133 -18.23 -15.52 12.42
N LEU A 134 -18.89 -14.36 12.36
CA LEU A 134 -19.63 -13.80 13.49
C LEU A 134 -20.71 -14.77 13.98
N VAL A 135 -21.51 -15.30 13.06
CA VAL A 135 -22.57 -16.29 13.39
C VAL A 135 -21.97 -17.56 13.98
N TYR A 136 -20.88 -18.06 13.40
CA TYR A 136 -20.19 -19.25 13.91
C TYR A 136 -19.65 -19.05 15.33
N ILE A 137 -19.04 -17.89 15.61
CA ILE A 137 -18.41 -17.59 16.90
C ILE A 137 -19.46 -17.31 17.99
N TYR A 138 -20.47 -16.49 17.70
CA TYR A 138 -21.36 -15.92 18.72
C TYR A 138 -22.79 -16.45 18.72
N ALA A 139 -23.21 -17.20 17.70
CA ALA A 139 -24.59 -17.70 17.61
C ALA A 139 -24.66 -19.22 17.57
N VAL A 140 -24.15 -19.86 16.52
CA VAL A 140 -24.32 -21.31 16.30
C VAL A 140 -23.06 -21.92 15.70
N PRO A 141 -22.16 -22.51 16.52
CA PRO A 141 -21.03 -23.26 16.00
C PRO A 141 -21.54 -24.57 15.36
N SER A 142 -21.39 -24.71 14.03
CA SER A 142 -21.77 -25.92 13.30
C SER A 142 -20.68 -26.38 12.33
N GLY A 143 -20.61 -27.70 12.09
CA GLY A 143 -19.65 -28.27 11.13
C GLY A 143 -19.87 -27.79 9.69
N ALA A 144 -21.12 -27.52 9.31
CA ALA A 144 -21.45 -26.97 7.99
C ALA A 144 -20.90 -25.54 7.83
N LEU A 145 -21.10 -24.67 8.82
CA LEU A 145 -20.54 -23.31 8.81
C LEU A 145 -19.01 -23.34 8.82
N ARG A 146 -18.40 -24.20 9.64
CA ARG A 146 -16.94 -24.37 9.67
C ARG A 146 -16.40 -24.78 8.30
N SER A 147 -17.05 -25.74 7.63
CA SER A 147 -16.65 -26.22 6.30
C SER A 147 -16.78 -25.12 5.24
N LEU A 148 -17.88 -24.35 5.30
CA LEU A 148 -18.10 -23.22 4.39
C LEU A 148 -17.06 -22.11 4.60
N ILE A 149 -16.74 -21.76 5.86
CA ILE A 149 -15.69 -20.79 6.19
C ILE A 149 -14.33 -21.31 5.72
N GLY A 150 -14.02 -22.58 5.98
CA GLY A 150 -12.77 -23.24 5.58
C GLY A 150 -12.53 -23.28 4.07
N PHE A 151 -13.58 -23.18 3.25
CA PHE A 151 -13.43 -23.02 1.79
C PHE A 151 -12.77 -21.69 1.40
N PHE A 152 -13.05 -20.62 2.15
CA PHE A 152 -12.52 -19.28 1.87
C PHE A 152 -11.29 -18.92 2.70
N VAL A 153 -11.01 -19.66 3.77
CA VAL A 153 -10.05 -19.28 4.80
C VAL A 153 -9.15 -20.45 5.16
N HIS A 154 -7.84 -20.28 5.00
CA HIS A 154 -6.87 -21.35 5.29
C HIS A 154 -6.57 -21.52 6.78
N ARG A 155 -6.52 -20.42 7.54
CA ARG A 155 -6.20 -20.42 8.98
C ARG A 155 -7.47 -20.35 9.84
N ASP A 156 -8.23 -21.45 9.90
CA ASP A 156 -9.49 -21.53 10.69
C ASP A 156 -9.26 -21.41 12.21
N ALA A 157 -8.04 -21.65 12.69
CA ALA A 157 -7.65 -21.51 14.10
C ALA A 157 -8.06 -20.16 14.70
N TYR A 158 -7.90 -19.04 13.97
CA TYR A 158 -8.30 -17.72 14.46
C TYR A 158 -9.81 -17.64 14.72
N VAL A 159 -10.61 -18.22 13.83
CA VAL A 159 -12.07 -18.29 13.98
C VAL A 159 -12.43 -19.11 15.20
N THR A 160 -11.78 -20.26 15.42
CA THR A 160 -12.02 -21.10 16.60
C THR A 160 -11.57 -20.45 17.91
N THR A 161 -10.60 -19.52 17.87
CA THR A 161 -10.19 -18.69 19.02
C THR A 161 -11.05 -17.43 19.21
N GLY A 162 -12.18 -17.32 18.50
CA GLY A 162 -13.14 -16.23 18.66
C GLY A 162 -12.75 -14.92 17.98
N ARG A 163 -11.96 -14.96 16.90
CA ARG A 163 -11.55 -13.76 16.15
C ARG A 163 -12.09 -13.76 14.73
N LEU A 164 -12.66 -12.62 14.35
CA LEU A 164 -12.99 -12.36 12.96
C LEU A 164 -11.72 -11.99 12.19
N HIS A 165 -11.52 -12.60 11.04
CA HIS A 165 -10.44 -12.23 10.12
C HIS A 165 -10.86 -12.24 8.66
N PHE A 166 -12.17 -12.36 8.38
CA PHE A 166 -12.74 -12.36 7.04
C PHE A 166 -12.03 -13.39 6.17
N THR A 167 -11.52 -12.98 5.01
CA THR A 167 -10.74 -13.77 4.06
C THR A 167 -9.23 -13.44 4.10
N PHE A 168 -8.79 -12.76 5.16
CA PHE A 168 -7.39 -12.34 5.33
C PHE A 168 -6.55 -13.45 5.98
N SER A 169 -5.26 -13.49 5.63
CA SER A 169 -4.29 -14.39 6.26
C SER A 169 -4.26 -14.23 7.78
N GLU A 170 -4.33 -12.99 8.26
CA GLU A 170 -4.31 -12.64 9.67
C GLU A 170 -5.26 -11.47 9.99
N PRO A 171 -5.84 -11.43 11.19
CA PRO A 171 -6.59 -10.27 11.69
C PRO A 171 -5.80 -8.95 11.59
N SER A 172 -4.47 -9.02 11.67
CA SER A 172 -3.60 -7.85 11.61
C SER A 172 -3.59 -7.18 10.21
N TYR A 173 -3.90 -7.92 9.14
CA TYR A 173 -3.88 -7.38 7.77
C TYR A 173 -5.13 -6.58 7.41
N ILE A 174 -6.20 -6.69 8.20
CA ILE A 174 -7.41 -5.89 8.04
C ILE A 174 -7.06 -4.40 8.03
N GLY A 175 -6.13 -3.95 8.89
CA GLY A 175 -5.73 -2.56 8.97
C GLY A 175 -5.00 -2.07 7.71
N LEU A 176 -4.12 -2.89 7.13
CA LEU A 176 -3.47 -2.59 5.85
C LEU A 176 -4.49 -2.45 4.71
N HIS A 177 -5.45 -3.38 4.63
CA HIS A 177 -6.53 -3.33 3.65
C HIS A 177 -7.44 -2.12 3.85
N THR A 178 -7.79 -1.80 5.10
CA THR A 178 -8.63 -0.65 5.44
C THR A 178 -7.95 0.66 5.04
N ASN A 179 -6.70 0.84 5.45
CA ASN A 179 -5.97 2.11 5.31
C ASN A 179 -5.43 2.35 3.90
N LEU A 180 -4.96 1.30 3.21
CA LEU A 180 -4.36 1.46 1.88
C LEU A 180 -5.33 1.18 0.75
N LEU A 181 -6.44 0.46 0.94
CA LEU A 181 -7.35 0.16 -0.15
C LEU A 181 -8.75 0.73 0.10
N LEU A 182 -9.42 0.29 1.16
CA LEU A 182 -10.84 0.55 1.37
C LEU A 182 -11.14 2.05 1.55
N PHE A 183 -10.48 2.70 2.53
CA PHE A 183 -10.73 4.11 2.80
C PHE A 183 -10.23 5.03 1.68
N PRO A 184 -9.03 4.84 1.10
CA PRO A 184 -8.65 5.59 -0.09
C PRO A 184 -9.64 5.45 -1.25
N ALA A 185 -10.14 4.24 -1.55
CA ALA A 185 -11.16 4.04 -2.59
C ALA A 185 -12.44 4.83 -2.27
N TYR A 186 -12.90 4.74 -1.01
CA TYR A 186 -14.06 5.47 -0.54
C TYR A 186 -13.89 6.99 -0.71
N LEU A 187 -12.74 7.55 -0.31
CA LEU A 187 -12.45 8.97 -0.43
C LEU A 187 -12.44 9.44 -1.89
N VAL A 188 -11.78 8.69 -2.78
CA VAL A 188 -11.74 8.98 -4.22
C VAL A 188 -13.17 8.95 -4.79
N LEU A 189 -13.93 7.88 -4.56
CA LEU A 189 -15.28 7.74 -5.10
C LEU A 189 -16.25 8.78 -4.52
N SER A 190 -16.10 9.13 -3.24
CA SER A 190 -16.89 10.16 -2.57
C SER A 190 -16.67 11.53 -3.21
N LYS A 191 -15.40 11.90 -3.46
CA LYS A 191 -15.03 13.17 -4.09
C LYS A 191 -15.71 13.38 -5.44
N TYR A 192 -15.86 12.32 -6.22
CA TYR A 192 -16.48 12.36 -7.55
C TYR A 192 -17.96 11.98 -7.56
N GLY A 193 -18.61 11.86 -6.40
CA GLY A 193 -20.03 11.53 -6.31
C GLY A 193 -20.39 10.14 -6.88
N ARG A 194 -19.44 9.20 -6.90
CA ARG A 194 -19.60 7.85 -7.47
C ARG A 194 -19.93 6.76 -6.45
N LEU A 195 -20.17 7.12 -5.19
CA LEU A 195 -20.57 6.19 -4.13
C LEU A 195 -22.08 5.92 -4.14
N ALA A 196 -22.46 4.65 -4.27
CA ALA A 196 -23.83 4.22 -4.04
C ALA A 196 -24.14 4.10 -2.54
N LYS A 197 -25.44 4.01 -2.18
CA LYS A 197 -25.87 3.74 -0.80
C LYS A 197 -25.29 2.41 -0.28
N ALA A 198 -25.29 1.38 -1.11
CA ALA A 198 -24.71 0.07 -0.80
C ALA A 198 -23.22 0.17 -0.46
N ASP A 199 -22.45 0.99 -1.19
CA ASP A 199 -21.01 1.16 -0.95
C ASP A 199 -20.75 1.80 0.43
N LYS A 200 -21.62 2.72 0.88
CA LYS A 200 -21.54 3.32 2.22
C LYS A 200 -21.86 2.30 3.32
N ILE A 201 -22.90 1.48 3.10
CA ILE A 201 -23.28 0.40 4.03
C ILE A 201 -22.14 -0.61 4.16
N LEU A 202 -21.52 -1.00 3.05
CA LEU A 202 -20.36 -1.89 3.04
C LEU A 202 -19.25 -1.39 3.95
N VAL A 203 -18.85 -0.11 3.82
CA VAL A 203 -17.75 0.44 4.63
C VAL A 203 -18.10 0.45 6.11
N VAL A 204 -19.33 0.87 6.46
CA VAL A 204 -19.78 0.87 7.86
C VAL A 204 -19.77 -0.55 8.42
N LEU A 205 -20.36 -1.51 7.71
CA LEU A 205 -20.43 -2.90 8.15
C LEU A 205 -19.04 -3.53 8.26
N PHE A 206 -18.16 -3.28 7.30
CA PHE A 206 -16.78 -3.77 7.33
C PHE A 206 -16.02 -3.21 8.53
N VAL A 207 -16.11 -1.91 8.81
CA VAL A 207 -15.45 -1.29 9.97
C VAL A 207 -15.98 -1.87 11.29
N LEU A 208 -17.30 -1.99 11.44
CA LEU A 208 -17.91 -2.54 12.65
C LEU A 208 -17.50 -4.00 12.90
N LEU A 209 -17.53 -4.85 11.87
CA LEU A 209 -17.07 -6.23 11.97
C LEU A 209 -15.57 -6.31 12.26
N SER A 210 -14.77 -5.42 11.67
CA SER A 210 -13.32 -5.39 11.89
C SER A 210 -12.94 -5.04 13.33
N LEU A 211 -13.79 -4.31 14.06
CA LEU A 211 -13.59 -4.10 15.50
C LEU A 211 -13.72 -5.40 16.30
N LEU A 212 -14.34 -6.44 15.76
CA LEU A 212 -14.43 -7.76 16.39
C LEU A 212 -13.30 -8.71 15.95
N SER A 213 -12.31 -8.20 15.20
CA SER A 213 -11.08 -8.93 14.90
C SER A 213 -10.12 -9.04 16.09
N LEU A 214 -10.36 -8.24 17.14
CA LEU A 214 -9.57 -8.16 18.37
C LEU A 214 -8.07 -8.04 18.05
N SER A 215 -7.75 -7.15 17.12
CA SER A 215 -6.40 -6.92 16.60
C SER A 215 -5.90 -5.55 17.07
N ILE A 216 -4.96 -5.52 18.00
CA ILE A 216 -4.30 -4.28 18.49
C ILE A 216 -3.82 -3.43 17.31
N ARG A 217 -3.18 -4.07 16.33
CA ARG A 217 -2.73 -3.43 15.10
C ARG A 217 -3.87 -2.75 14.35
N TYR A 218 -5.03 -3.39 14.18
CA TYR A 218 -6.16 -2.77 13.49
C TYR A 218 -6.64 -1.49 14.18
N TYR A 219 -6.70 -1.47 15.51
CA TYR A 219 -7.07 -0.25 16.26
C TYR A 219 -6.04 0.87 16.06
N ILE A 220 -4.74 0.54 16.12
CA ILE A 220 -3.66 1.50 15.87
C ILE A 220 -3.73 2.02 14.42
N ASP A 221 -3.91 1.13 13.45
CA ASP A 221 -4.04 1.45 12.04
C ASP A 221 -5.23 2.41 11.81
N LEU A 222 -6.39 2.11 12.39
CA LEU A 222 -7.59 2.94 12.29
C LEU A 222 -7.37 4.33 12.89
N LEU A 223 -6.78 4.41 14.08
CA LEU A 223 -6.44 5.69 14.72
C LEU A 223 -5.45 6.47 13.86
N PHE A 224 -4.37 5.83 13.41
CA PHE A 224 -3.35 6.46 12.58
C PHE A 224 -3.93 7.03 11.28
N PHE A 225 -4.84 6.30 10.62
CA PHE A 225 -5.52 6.79 9.43
C PHE A 225 -6.33 8.06 9.73
N LEU A 226 -7.10 8.07 10.82
CA LEU A 226 -7.88 9.25 11.22
C LEU A 226 -6.98 10.45 11.50
N LEU A 227 -5.88 10.25 12.24
CA LEU A 227 -4.90 11.30 12.52
C LEU A 227 -4.29 11.85 11.23
N ALA A 228 -3.80 10.98 10.35
CA ALA A 228 -3.20 11.36 9.07
C ALA A 228 -4.20 12.12 8.17
N TYR A 229 -5.43 11.62 8.06
CA TYR A 229 -6.51 12.25 7.30
C TYR A 229 -6.79 13.67 7.80
N LEU A 230 -6.91 13.85 9.12
CA LEU A 230 -7.18 15.16 9.71
C LEU A 230 -6.03 16.14 9.52
N VAL A 231 -4.79 15.69 9.75
CA VAL A 231 -3.60 16.52 9.56
C VAL A 231 -3.51 17.03 8.12
N VAL A 232 -3.73 16.14 7.15
CA VAL A 232 -3.60 16.45 5.72
C VAL A 232 -4.75 17.29 5.17
N THR A 233 -5.94 17.20 5.76
CA THR A 233 -7.12 17.99 5.34
C THR A 233 -7.32 19.28 6.13
N SER A 234 -6.52 19.53 7.16
CA SER A 234 -6.59 20.73 7.99
C SER A 234 -5.75 21.88 7.44
N THR A 235 -6.11 23.12 7.79
CA THR A 235 -5.36 24.33 7.42
C THR A 235 -4.63 24.93 8.63
N ALA A 236 -3.53 25.67 8.41
CA ALA A 236 -2.71 26.23 9.50
C ALA A 236 -3.47 27.20 10.41
N LYS A 237 -4.42 27.98 9.85
CA LYS A 237 -5.30 28.88 10.62
C LYS A 237 -6.23 28.15 11.58
N THR A 238 -6.40 26.85 11.39
CA THR A 238 -7.27 25.98 12.19
C THR A 238 -6.49 25.09 13.15
N PHE A 239 -5.21 25.34 13.45
CA PHE A 239 -4.41 24.46 14.31
C PHE A 239 -5.02 24.21 15.71
N PRO A 240 -5.53 25.23 16.46
CA PRO A 240 -6.22 24.96 17.73
C PRO A 240 -7.48 24.12 17.55
N LEU A 241 -8.24 24.38 16.48
CA LEU A 241 -9.44 23.60 16.13
C LEU A 241 -9.07 22.17 15.71
N LEU A 242 -7.92 21.97 15.06
CA LEU A 242 -7.37 20.66 14.73
C LEU A 242 -7.05 19.91 16.01
N MET A 243 -6.31 20.52 16.94
CA MET A 243 -6.01 19.91 18.24
C MET A 243 -7.28 19.53 19.00
N LEU A 244 -8.30 20.40 18.99
CA LEU A 244 -9.61 20.07 19.57
C LEU A 244 -10.29 18.89 18.86
N LYS A 245 -10.29 18.85 17.52
CA LYS A 245 -10.83 17.71 16.76
C LYS A 245 -10.08 16.41 17.04
N LEU A 246 -8.75 16.47 17.14
CA LEU A 246 -7.91 15.34 17.49
C LEU A 246 -8.23 14.85 18.91
N ALA A 247 -8.37 15.77 19.88
CA ALA A 247 -8.77 15.45 21.23
C ALA A 247 -10.17 14.81 21.29
N LEU A 248 -11.15 15.36 20.55
CA LEU A 248 -12.50 14.80 20.48
C LEU A 248 -12.53 13.41 19.83
N ILE A 249 -11.77 13.21 18.74
CA ILE A 249 -11.69 11.91 18.07
C ILE A 249 -10.97 10.90 18.97
N GLY A 250 -9.89 11.32 19.64
CA GLY A 250 -9.23 10.52 20.67
C GLY A 250 -10.19 10.14 21.80
N ALA A 251 -10.98 11.07 22.30
CA ALA A 251 -11.98 10.81 23.33
C ALA A 251 -13.07 9.84 22.87
N VAL A 252 -13.64 10.03 21.68
CA VAL A 252 -14.63 9.10 21.09
C VAL A 252 -14.03 7.71 20.90
N PHE A 253 -12.78 7.63 20.42
CA PHE A 253 -12.07 6.38 20.25
C PHE A 253 -11.85 5.67 21.59
N LEU A 254 -11.40 6.39 22.62
CA LEU A 254 -11.22 5.85 23.98
C LEU A 254 -12.55 5.39 24.61
N VAL A 255 -13.64 6.14 24.42
CA VAL A 255 -14.98 5.73 24.86
C VAL A 255 -15.42 4.45 24.11
N GLY A 256 -15.14 4.36 22.82
CA GLY A 256 -15.37 3.17 22.03
C GLY A 256 -14.60 1.95 22.55
N LEU A 257 -13.30 2.10 22.79
CA LEU A 257 -12.46 1.05 23.37
C LEU A 257 -12.96 0.66 24.77
N ASN A 258 -13.30 1.61 25.63
CA ASN A 258 -13.85 1.34 26.95
C ASN A 258 -15.18 0.56 26.87
N THR A 259 -16.06 0.93 25.93
CA THR A 259 -17.33 0.25 25.71
C THR A 259 -17.14 -1.19 25.22
N ILE A 260 -16.17 -1.43 24.34
CA ILE A 260 -15.87 -2.75 23.79
C ILE A 260 -15.15 -3.64 24.82
N PHE A 261 -14.10 -3.12 25.45
CA PHE A 261 -13.16 -3.92 26.25
C PHE A 261 -13.47 -3.93 27.75
N VAL A 262 -13.86 -2.80 28.33
CA VAL A 262 -14.12 -2.72 29.78
C VAL A 262 -15.57 -3.08 30.08
N ARG A 263 -16.52 -2.45 29.37
CA ARG A 263 -17.94 -2.75 29.56
C ARG A 263 -18.37 -4.06 28.90
N ASN A 264 -17.52 -4.61 28.03
CA ASN A 264 -17.74 -5.85 27.31
C ASN A 264 -19.15 -5.99 26.71
N VAL A 265 -19.65 -4.95 26.03
CA VAL A 265 -21.03 -4.91 25.50
C VAL A 265 -21.32 -6.06 24.52
N PHE A 266 -20.28 -6.63 23.92
CA PHE A 266 -20.39 -7.77 23.00
C PHE A 266 -20.20 -9.13 23.67
N HIS A 267 -20.07 -9.19 25.00
CA HIS A 267 -19.85 -10.42 25.76
C HIS A 267 -18.68 -11.27 25.20
N LEU A 268 -17.59 -10.60 24.84
CA LEU A 268 -16.36 -11.20 24.33
C LEU A 268 -15.73 -12.06 25.42
N ASN A 269 -15.40 -13.30 25.06
CA ASN A 269 -14.72 -14.26 25.92
C ASN A 269 -13.64 -14.99 25.09
N SER A 270 -12.46 -14.38 24.97
CA SER A 270 -11.32 -14.96 24.26
C SER A 270 -10.02 -14.47 24.88
N ASP A 271 -8.95 -15.25 24.75
CA ASP A 271 -7.61 -14.88 25.24
C ASP A 271 -7.15 -13.53 24.69
N HIS A 272 -7.52 -13.23 23.43
CA HIS A 272 -7.18 -11.97 22.79
C HIS A 272 -7.95 -10.77 23.35
N TYR A 273 -9.21 -10.96 23.74
CA TYR A 273 -9.94 -9.95 24.48
C TYR A 273 -9.27 -9.67 25.83
N TYR A 274 -8.97 -10.71 26.61
CA TYR A 274 -8.34 -10.55 27.93
C TYR A 274 -6.96 -9.93 27.85
N ARG A 275 -6.18 -10.29 26.82
CA ARG A 275 -4.89 -9.65 26.53
C ARG A 275 -5.03 -8.15 26.27
N ILE A 276 -6.00 -7.72 25.46
CA ILE A 276 -6.23 -6.29 25.19
C ILE A 276 -6.75 -5.59 26.45
N LEU A 277 -7.65 -6.21 27.20
CA LEU A 277 -8.14 -5.68 28.47
C LEU A 277 -7.00 -5.48 29.46
N HIS A 278 -6.10 -6.46 29.60
CA HIS A 278 -4.92 -6.36 30.46
C HIS A 278 -4.00 -5.21 30.04
N ILE A 279 -3.76 -5.02 28.74
CA ILE A 279 -2.98 -3.87 28.23
C ILE A 279 -3.71 -2.54 28.50
N TYR A 280 -5.04 -2.53 28.46
CA TYR A 280 -5.83 -1.34 28.77
C TYR A 280 -5.78 -0.98 30.26
N GLU A 281 -5.87 -1.98 31.15
CA GLU A 281 -5.86 -1.81 32.61
C GLU A 281 -4.44 -1.57 33.16
N ASP A 282 -3.45 -2.24 32.61
CA ASP A 282 -2.02 -2.07 32.89
C ASP A 282 -1.24 -1.83 31.57
N PRO A 283 -1.08 -0.57 31.14
CA PRO A 283 -0.33 -0.24 29.93
C PRO A 283 1.14 -0.67 29.96
N ALA A 284 1.75 -0.88 31.14
CA ALA A 284 3.12 -1.37 31.25
C ALA A 284 3.23 -2.83 30.75
N SER A 285 2.14 -3.59 30.81
CA SER A 285 2.09 -4.96 30.31
C SER A 285 2.28 -5.10 28.79
N LEU A 286 2.16 -4.01 28.03
CA LEU A 286 2.48 -3.99 26.60
C LEU A 286 3.92 -4.42 26.32
N ALA A 287 4.86 -4.16 27.25
CA ALA A 287 6.24 -4.62 27.10
C ALA A 287 6.38 -6.16 27.18
N ASN A 288 5.44 -6.83 27.84
CA ASN A 288 5.37 -8.29 27.98
C ASN A 288 4.48 -8.93 26.90
N ASP A 289 3.90 -8.13 26.00
CA ASP A 289 3.10 -8.62 24.88
C ASP A 289 3.99 -9.33 23.86
N ASN A 290 3.79 -10.64 23.65
CA ASN A 290 4.61 -11.43 22.73
C ASN A 290 4.71 -10.82 21.32
N SER A 291 3.59 -10.34 20.76
CA SER A 291 3.60 -9.80 19.39
C SER A 291 4.36 -8.48 19.29
N PHE A 292 4.25 -7.61 20.31
CA PHE A 292 5.02 -6.38 20.39
C PHE A 292 6.51 -6.67 20.60
N SER A 293 6.83 -7.59 21.52
CA SER A 293 8.19 -8.00 21.85
C SER A 293 8.94 -8.60 20.65
N ILE A 294 8.29 -9.49 19.89
CA ILE A 294 8.85 -10.07 18.66
C ILE A 294 9.17 -8.98 17.62
N ARG A 295 8.22 -8.07 17.35
CA ARG A 295 8.39 -7.01 16.34
C ARG A 295 9.46 -5.99 16.72
N SER A 296 9.51 -5.62 18.01
CA SER A 296 10.53 -4.70 18.51
C SER A 296 11.91 -5.35 18.46
N THR A 297 12.02 -6.63 18.86
CA THR A 297 13.26 -7.42 18.80
C THR A 297 13.78 -7.51 17.38
N TYR A 298 12.97 -7.93 16.40
CA TYR A 298 13.42 -8.01 15.00
C TYR A 298 13.83 -6.65 14.43
N SER A 299 13.15 -5.56 14.80
CA SER A 299 13.56 -4.21 14.39
C SER A 299 14.91 -3.81 15.00
N GLN A 300 15.12 -4.09 16.29
CA GLN A 300 16.39 -3.82 16.98
C GLN A 300 17.54 -4.62 16.38
N LEU A 301 17.34 -5.92 16.17
CA LEU A 301 18.35 -6.79 15.54
C LEU A 301 18.64 -6.37 14.10
N GLY A 302 17.64 -5.90 13.35
CA GLY A 302 17.86 -5.33 12.02
C GLY A 302 18.74 -4.07 12.04
N LEU A 303 18.57 -3.21 13.04
CA LEU A 303 19.46 -2.06 13.24
C LEU A 303 20.87 -2.49 13.68
N ALA A 304 20.99 -3.44 14.61
CA ALA A 304 22.28 -3.97 15.04
C ALA A 304 23.04 -4.62 13.88
N SER A 305 22.35 -5.41 13.05
CA SER A 305 22.89 -6.00 11.82
C SER A 305 23.43 -4.95 10.84
N PHE A 306 22.77 -3.81 10.72
CA PHE A 306 23.27 -2.69 9.91
C PHE A 306 24.53 -2.07 10.50
N LEU A 307 24.62 -1.96 11.83
CA LEU A 307 25.81 -1.43 12.49
C LEU A 307 27.03 -2.36 12.32
N ASP A 308 26.82 -3.68 12.26
CA ASP A 308 27.89 -4.64 11.97
C ASP A 308 28.40 -4.54 10.53
N ARG A 309 27.46 -4.40 9.57
CA ARG A 309 27.75 -4.43 8.13
C ARG A 309 27.13 -3.24 7.39
N PRO A 310 27.56 -1.99 7.66
CA PRO A 310 26.86 -0.81 7.18
C PRO A 310 26.90 -0.62 5.66
N LEU A 311 27.96 -1.11 5.00
CA LEU A 311 28.16 -0.84 3.57
C LEU A 311 27.25 -1.67 2.66
N LEU A 312 27.16 -2.98 2.89
CA LEU A 312 26.45 -3.91 2.00
C LEU A 312 25.39 -4.75 2.73
N GLY A 313 25.29 -4.63 4.05
CA GLY A 313 24.45 -5.50 4.88
C GLY A 313 24.90 -6.96 4.82
N TYR A 314 23.99 -7.86 5.18
CA TYR A 314 24.16 -9.30 5.09
C TYR A 314 23.82 -9.87 3.70
N GLY A 315 23.31 -9.04 2.79
CA GLY A 315 22.76 -9.45 1.50
C GLY A 315 21.24 -9.67 1.54
N LEU A 316 20.59 -9.42 0.41
CA LEU A 316 19.17 -9.67 0.17
C LEU A 316 18.76 -11.08 0.59
N GLY A 317 17.77 -11.19 1.49
CA GLY A 317 17.24 -12.46 1.98
C GLY A 317 18.07 -13.15 3.07
N ASN A 318 19.19 -12.56 3.50
CA ASN A 318 20.12 -13.17 4.45
C ASN A 318 20.00 -12.60 5.86
N PHE A 319 18.86 -11.98 6.22
CA PHE A 319 18.66 -11.44 7.57
C PHE A 319 18.87 -12.48 8.69
N HIS A 320 18.59 -13.76 8.43
CA HIS A 320 18.87 -14.85 9.37
C HIS A 320 20.30 -14.83 9.94
N TYR A 321 21.30 -14.50 9.12
CA TYR A 321 22.69 -14.42 9.58
C TYR A 321 22.92 -13.21 10.48
N GLY A 322 22.31 -12.06 10.16
CA GLY A 322 22.34 -10.89 11.06
C GLY A 322 21.61 -11.14 12.37
N TYR A 323 20.53 -11.93 12.35
CA TYR A 323 19.85 -12.41 13.54
C TYR A 323 20.78 -13.27 14.42
N LEU A 324 21.50 -14.25 13.84
CA LEU A 324 22.39 -15.13 14.61
C LEU A 324 23.58 -14.37 15.21
N ASP A 325 24.18 -13.45 14.44
CA ASP A 325 25.32 -12.65 14.88
C ASP A 325 24.95 -11.69 16.04
N ASN A 326 23.67 -11.33 16.16
CA ASN A 326 23.16 -10.40 17.17
C ASN A 326 22.22 -11.04 18.21
N GLN A 327 22.06 -12.37 18.21
CA GLN A 327 21.05 -13.03 19.05
C GLN A 327 21.30 -12.81 20.56
N ASP A 328 22.55 -12.55 20.95
CA ASP A 328 22.95 -12.31 22.34
C ASP A 328 22.43 -10.96 22.88
N LEU A 329 21.95 -10.07 22.00
CA LEU A 329 21.27 -8.84 22.39
C LEU A 329 19.83 -9.09 22.86
N ILE A 330 19.27 -10.27 22.56
CA ILE A 330 17.92 -10.65 22.99
C ILE A 330 17.98 -11.08 24.46
N PRO A 331 17.20 -10.45 25.37
CA PRO A 331 17.14 -10.90 26.76
C PRO A 331 16.76 -12.37 26.85
N ALA A 332 17.47 -13.16 27.67
CA ALA A 332 17.27 -14.61 27.78
C ALA A 332 15.81 -14.99 28.06
N LYS A 333 15.15 -14.26 28.99
CA LYS A 333 13.73 -14.43 29.30
C LYS A 333 12.84 -14.25 28.06
N THR A 334 13.07 -13.20 27.28
CA THR A 334 12.31 -12.94 26.05
C THR A 334 12.49 -14.06 25.04
N LEU A 335 13.72 -14.55 24.87
CA LEU A 335 14.01 -15.66 23.96
C LEU A 335 13.35 -16.97 24.42
N GLU A 336 13.35 -17.27 25.73
CA GLU A 336 12.74 -18.48 26.30
C GLU A 336 11.21 -18.50 26.16
N GLU A 337 10.57 -17.35 26.37
CA GLU A 337 9.11 -17.20 26.36
C GLU A 337 8.52 -17.08 24.94
N ASN A 338 9.34 -16.79 23.92
CA ASN A 338 8.87 -16.54 22.54
C ASN A 338 9.33 -17.62 21.56
N GLU A 339 8.42 -18.53 21.23
CA GLU A 339 8.68 -19.63 20.30
C GLU A 339 9.21 -19.16 18.93
N GLU A 340 8.64 -18.09 18.37
CA GLU A 340 9.06 -17.54 17.07
C GLU A 340 10.53 -17.12 17.08
N LEU A 341 11.00 -16.46 18.15
CA LEU A 341 12.41 -16.08 18.30
C LEU A 341 13.30 -17.31 18.43
N ARG A 342 12.87 -18.36 19.14
CA ARG A 342 13.67 -19.60 19.22
C ARG A 342 13.76 -20.32 17.88
N GLN A 343 12.64 -20.42 17.15
CA GLN A 343 12.59 -21.05 15.83
C GLN A 343 13.40 -20.26 14.79
N ALA A 344 13.60 -18.95 15.02
CA ALA A 344 14.41 -18.12 14.15
C ALA A 344 15.88 -18.59 14.04
N LYS A 345 16.38 -19.33 15.05
CA LYS A 345 17.73 -19.92 15.05
C LYS A 345 17.94 -20.97 13.97
N THR A 346 16.88 -21.60 13.49
CA THR A 346 16.94 -22.69 12.49
C THR A 346 16.21 -22.34 11.21
N THR A 347 15.48 -21.23 11.18
CA THR A 347 14.66 -20.84 10.03
C THR A 347 15.42 -19.84 9.17
N LEU A 348 15.75 -20.23 7.94
CA LEU A 348 16.54 -19.40 7.01
C LEU A 348 15.75 -18.23 6.41
N VAL A 349 14.41 -18.31 6.40
CA VAL A 349 13.53 -17.27 5.89
C VAL A 349 12.78 -16.65 7.07
N LEU A 350 13.28 -15.52 7.55
CA LEU A 350 12.72 -14.82 8.70
C LEU A 350 11.90 -13.60 8.29
N PRO A 351 10.74 -13.36 8.93
CA PRO A 351 10.10 -12.06 8.87
C PRO A 351 10.87 -11.06 9.73
N GLN A 352 10.93 -9.82 9.27
CA GLN A 352 11.41 -8.66 10.03
C GLN A 352 10.27 -7.73 10.46
N TYR A 353 9.10 -7.86 9.84
CA TYR A 353 7.90 -7.06 10.10
C TYR A 353 8.07 -5.54 9.93
N ASN A 354 9.24 -5.10 9.43
CA ASN A 354 9.62 -3.71 9.27
C ASN A 354 10.57 -3.59 8.07
N MET A 355 10.09 -2.98 6.98
CA MET A 355 10.85 -2.82 5.75
C MET A 355 12.07 -1.90 5.94
N TYR A 356 12.02 -0.93 6.86
CA TYR A 356 13.13 -0.02 7.08
C TYR A 356 14.36 -0.75 7.61
N THR A 357 14.16 -1.55 8.66
CA THR A 357 15.24 -2.33 9.26
C THR A 357 15.67 -3.46 8.35
N ARG A 358 14.76 -4.00 7.53
CA ARG A 358 15.10 -4.91 6.43
C ARG A 358 16.07 -4.30 5.43
N PHE A 359 15.75 -3.12 4.91
CA PHE A 359 16.63 -2.45 3.96
C PHE A 359 18.00 -2.15 4.56
N LEU A 360 18.04 -1.73 5.82
CA LEU A 360 19.31 -1.48 6.51
C LEU A 360 20.11 -2.77 6.71
N SER A 361 19.49 -3.83 7.24
CA SER A 361 20.21 -5.08 7.55
C SER A 361 20.64 -5.85 6.31
N GLU A 362 19.79 -5.92 5.28
CA GLU A 362 20.05 -6.74 4.10
C GLU A 362 20.86 -6.00 3.03
N PHE A 363 20.74 -4.68 2.93
CA PHE A 363 21.40 -3.90 1.87
C PHE A 363 22.44 -2.90 2.36
N GLY A 364 22.48 -2.55 3.64
CA GLY A 364 23.36 -1.48 4.12
C GLY A 364 22.99 -0.10 3.56
N LEU A 365 24.00 0.72 3.27
CA LEU A 365 23.84 2.05 2.65
C LEU A 365 23.05 2.01 1.32
N PRO A 366 23.24 1.05 0.40
CA PRO A 366 22.35 0.85 -0.75
C PRO A 366 20.86 0.75 -0.40
N GLY A 367 20.50 0.19 0.76
CA GLY A 367 19.12 0.13 1.24
C GLY A 367 18.55 1.51 1.56
N ILE A 368 19.36 2.40 2.14
CA ILE A 368 18.99 3.81 2.35
C ILE A 368 18.77 4.50 1.00
N LEU A 369 19.66 4.29 0.03
CA LEU A 369 19.51 4.84 -1.32
C LEU A 369 18.26 4.34 -2.02
N LEU A 370 17.94 3.05 -1.87
CA LEU A 370 16.69 2.47 -2.38
C LEU A 370 15.49 3.15 -1.74
N PHE A 371 15.47 3.28 -0.41
CA PHE A 371 14.38 3.93 0.31
C PHE A 371 14.20 5.39 -0.14
N LEU A 372 15.28 6.17 -0.22
CA LEU A 372 15.23 7.56 -0.68
C LEU A 372 14.76 7.66 -2.13
N THR A 373 15.15 6.71 -2.99
CA THR A 373 14.70 6.66 -4.40
C THR A 373 13.21 6.37 -4.49
N LEU A 374 12.71 5.40 -3.71
CA LEU A 374 11.28 5.09 -3.61
C LEU A 374 10.48 6.27 -3.04
N LEU A 375 11.00 6.93 -2.00
CA LEU A 375 10.38 8.14 -1.45
C LEU A 375 10.32 9.26 -2.48
N ALA A 376 11.41 9.49 -3.22
CA ALA A 376 11.47 10.49 -4.26
C ALA A 376 10.54 10.17 -5.45
N LEU A 377 10.21 8.90 -5.70
CA LEU A 377 9.20 8.48 -6.67
C LEU A 377 7.79 8.85 -6.23
N ILE A 378 7.47 8.68 -4.94
CA ILE A 378 6.12 8.88 -4.40
C ILE A 378 5.86 10.25 -3.78
N VAL A 379 6.85 11.16 -3.70
CA VAL A 379 6.65 12.51 -3.12
C VAL A 379 6.61 13.59 -4.19
N GLN A 380 7.33 13.41 -5.30
CA GLN A 380 7.54 14.50 -6.26
C GLN A 380 6.33 14.74 -7.16
N GLY A 381 5.99 16.02 -7.36
CA GLY A 381 4.93 16.44 -8.27
C GLY A 381 3.51 16.41 -7.66
N HIS A 382 3.38 16.10 -6.38
CA HIS A 382 2.08 16.04 -5.70
C HIS A 382 1.62 17.41 -5.22
N ARG A 383 0.50 17.87 -5.79
CA ARG A 383 -0.12 19.15 -5.43
C ARG A 383 -1.35 18.99 -4.54
N GLY A 384 -2.05 17.86 -4.67
CA GLY A 384 -3.21 17.54 -3.87
C GLY A 384 -2.84 17.02 -2.48
N ASN A 385 -3.77 17.13 -1.55
CA ASN A 385 -3.60 16.58 -0.21
C ASN A 385 -3.84 15.06 -0.15
N PHE A 386 -4.63 14.45 -1.06
CA PHE A 386 -4.81 13.00 -1.11
C PHE A 386 -3.50 12.22 -1.31
N PRO A 387 -2.64 12.55 -2.29
CA PRO A 387 -1.31 11.95 -2.38
C PRO A 387 -0.49 12.03 -1.10
N ARG A 388 -0.54 13.15 -0.38
CA ARG A 388 0.19 13.31 0.89
C ARG A 388 -0.32 12.33 1.94
N LEU A 389 -1.64 12.15 2.03
CA LEU A 389 -2.25 11.14 2.89
C LEU A 389 -1.71 9.75 2.53
N ILE A 390 -1.74 9.38 1.25
CA ILE A 390 -1.26 8.06 0.81
C ILE A 390 0.23 7.87 1.13
N VAL A 391 1.08 8.89 0.91
CA VAL A 391 2.51 8.80 1.26
C VAL A 391 2.71 8.54 2.75
N ILE A 392 2.00 9.26 3.62
CA ILE A 392 2.07 9.04 5.08
C ILE A 392 1.65 7.61 5.43
N LEU A 393 0.56 7.12 4.82
CA LEU A 393 0.05 5.76 5.06
C LEU A 393 1.01 4.68 4.53
N LEU A 394 1.67 4.92 3.40
CA LEU A 394 2.70 4.03 2.86
C LEU A 394 3.91 3.95 3.79
N LEU A 395 4.40 5.10 4.24
CA LEU A 395 5.52 5.15 5.19
C LEU A 395 5.20 4.41 6.49
N TYR A 396 3.97 4.57 6.99
CA TYR A 396 3.50 3.83 8.14
C TYR A 396 3.37 2.32 7.85
N ALA A 397 2.85 1.93 6.67
CA ALA A 397 2.71 0.52 6.32
C ALA A 397 4.07 -0.20 6.21
N LEU A 398 5.11 0.49 5.70
CA LEU A 398 6.48 -0.03 5.64
C LEU A 398 7.11 -0.24 7.03
N LEU A 399 6.60 0.42 8.08
CA LEU A 399 7.04 0.17 9.47
C LEU A 399 6.47 -1.16 10.01
N GLN A 400 5.38 -1.64 9.42
CA GLN A 400 4.59 -2.75 9.93
C GLN A 400 4.57 -3.96 8.97
N PHE A 401 5.32 -3.90 7.88
CA PHE A 401 5.35 -4.91 6.83
C PHE A 401 6.68 -4.86 6.06
N ASP A 402 7.12 -6.01 5.55
CA ASP A 402 8.48 -6.20 5.03
C ASP A 402 8.55 -7.01 3.73
N SER A 403 7.45 -7.21 3.01
CA SER A 403 7.45 -7.96 1.74
C SER A 403 7.61 -7.08 0.50
N PHE A 404 8.48 -7.49 -0.43
CA PHE A 404 8.66 -6.85 -1.74
C PHE A 404 7.46 -7.06 -2.68
N ALA A 405 6.70 -8.14 -2.51
CA ALA A 405 5.54 -8.48 -3.33
C ALA A 405 4.22 -7.87 -2.81
N PHE A 406 4.28 -6.84 -1.96
CA PHE A 406 3.09 -6.33 -1.29
C PHE A 406 2.23 -5.46 -2.23
N ILE A 407 1.09 -6.02 -2.67
CA ILE A 407 0.25 -5.44 -3.72
C ILE A 407 -0.20 -4.01 -3.39
N GLN A 408 -0.59 -3.76 -2.14
CA GLN A 408 -1.12 -2.50 -1.65
C GLN A 408 -0.10 -1.37 -1.77
N VAL A 409 1.17 -1.64 -1.44
CA VAL A 409 2.25 -0.65 -1.56
C VAL A 409 2.58 -0.41 -3.03
N LEU A 410 2.77 -1.47 -3.81
CA LEU A 410 3.14 -1.35 -5.22
C LEU A 410 2.04 -0.68 -6.06
N PHE A 411 0.78 -0.91 -5.71
CA PHE A 411 -0.38 -0.20 -6.26
C PHE A 411 -0.21 1.31 -6.14
N TRP A 412 0.06 1.82 -4.94
CA TRP A 412 0.20 3.25 -4.75
C TRP A 412 1.50 3.81 -5.33
N VAL A 413 2.61 3.06 -5.29
CA VAL A 413 3.85 3.49 -5.96
C VAL A 413 3.60 3.76 -7.44
N ALA A 414 2.80 2.92 -8.12
CA ALA A 414 2.41 3.15 -9.51
C ALA A 414 1.35 4.26 -9.67
N PHE A 415 0.29 4.24 -8.86
CA PHE A 415 -0.87 5.14 -9.02
C PHE A 415 -0.56 6.58 -8.67
N LEU A 416 0.30 6.84 -7.68
CA LEU A 416 0.71 8.19 -7.31
C LEU A 416 1.45 8.90 -8.44
N GLN A 417 2.10 8.17 -9.36
CA GLN A 417 2.77 8.76 -10.52
C GLN A 417 1.79 9.31 -11.57
N HIS A 418 0.51 8.94 -11.48
CA HIS A 418 -0.47 9.34 -12.48
C HIS A 418 -1.04 10.76 -12.22
N PRO A 419 -1.22 11.60 -13.26
CA PRO A 419 -1.71 12.98 -13.11
C PRO A 419 -3.05 13.12 -12.38
N PHE A 420 -3.98 12.20 -12.61
CA PHE A 420 -5.29 12.19 -11.94
C PHE A 420 -5.18 12.03 -10.42
N VAL A 421 -4.30 11.12 -9.95
CA VAL A 421 -4.16 10.80 -8.53
C VAL A 421 -3.27 11.84 -7.84
N SER A 422 -2.12 12.17 -8.43
CA SER A 422 -1.13 13.14 -7.91
C SER A 422 -1.66 14.57 -7.67
N ARG A 423 -2.78 14.91 -8.31
CA ARG A 423 -3.44 16.21 -8.18
C ARG A 423 -4.74 16.13 -7.37
N LEU A 424 -5.14 14.94 -6.92
CA LEU A 424 -6.42 14.75 -6.25
C LEU A 424 -6.46 15.49 -4.92
N GLY A 425 -7.49 16.29 -4.76
CA GLY A 425 -7.81 17.00 -3.55
C GLY A 425 -9.01 16.43 -2.80
N ILE A 426 -8.89 16.23 -1.48
CA ILE A 426 -9.92 15.71 -0.56
C ILE A 426 -10.23 16.72 0.57
N GLY A 427 -11.44 16.66 1.12
CA GLY A 427 -11.89 17.61 2.16
C GLY A 427 -12.67 18.81 1.62
N LYS A 428 -13.13 19.69 2.52
CA LYS A 428 -13.94 20.87 2.19
C LYS A 428 -13.05 22.01 1.71
N GLY A 429 -13.28 22.50 0.50
CA GLY A 429 -12.62 23.71 -0.05
C GLY A 429 -11.75 23.51 -1.28
N GLU A 430 -11.51 22.27 -1.71
CA GLU A 430 -10.78 22.00 -2.96
C GLU A 430 -11.77 21.78 -4.12
N ASP A 431 -11.87 22.77 -5.01
CA ASP A 431 -12.83 22.79 -6.11
C ASP A 431 -12.48 21.73 -7.17
N PRO A 432 -13.39 20.79 -7.53
CA PRO A 432 -13.17 19.80 -8.59
C PRO A 432 -12.81 20.45 -9.95
N ALA A 433 -13.22 21.71 -10.15
CA ALA A 433 -12.98 22.47 -11.38
C ALA A 433 -11.49 22.74 -11.68
N ALA A 434 -10.58 22.59 -10.70
CA ALA A 434 -9.15 22.83 -10.90
C ALA A 434 -8.42 21.72 -11.71
N ILE A 435 -9.06 20.56 -11.94
CA ILE A 435 -8.45 19.43 -12.65
C ILE A 435 -8.98 19.29 -14.09
N GLY A 436 -10.11 19.92 -14.42
CA GLY A 436 -10.77 19.84 -15.74
C GLY A 436 -10.86 21.17 -16.51
N GLY A 437 -10.02 22.15 -16.20
CA GLY A 437 -10.08 23.48 -16.79
C GLY A 437 -8.93 23.77 -17.75
N ASN A 438 -8.96 23.17 -18.94
CA ASN A 438 -8.37 23.87 -20.08
C ASN A 438 -9.26 25.11 -20.30
N ARG A 439 -8.89 26.25 -19.66
CA ARG A 439 -9.58 27.54 -19.83
C ARG A 439 -9.62 27.99 -21.30
N ASP A 440 -8.92 27.29 -22.19
CA ASP A 440 -8.89 27.57 -23.62
C ASP A 440 -10.07 26.99 -24.42
N GLU A 441 -10.80 25.98 -23.93
CA GLU A 441 -11.92 25.42 -24.71
C GLU A 441 -13.19 26.29 -24.72
N LYS A 442 -13.39 27.14 -23.70
CA LYS A 442 -14.50 28.12 -23.72
C LYS A 442 -14.18 29.36 -24.57
N ASN A 443 -12.91 29.63 -24.90
CA ASN A 443 -12.53 30.71 -25.82
C ASN A 443 -12.47 30.29 -27.30
N LEU A 444 -12.56 28.99 -27.60
CA LEU A 444 -12.57 28.48 -28.98
C LEU A 444 -13.97 28.32 -29.59
N ARG A 445 -15.05 28.47 -28.81
CA ARG A 445 -16.44 28.37 -29.32
C ARG A 445 -17.04 29.67 -29.88
N HIS A 446 -16.28 30.77 -29.92
CA HIS A 446 -16.74 32.05 -30.48
C HIS A 446 -15.84 32.68 -31.55
N ARG A 447 -14.90 31.93 -32.14
CA ARG A 447 -14.32 32.38 -33.41
C ARG A 447 -15.22 31.91 -34.56
N PRO A 448 -15.86 32.83 -35.32
CA PRO A 448 -16.55 32.45 -36.54
C PRO A 448 -15.54 31.75 -37.46
N VAL A 449 -15.95 30.59 -37.97
CA VAL A 449 -15.25 29.87 -39.03
C VAL A 449 -15.16 30.81 -40.22
N SER A 450 -13.97 31.38 -40.44
CA SER A 450 -13.68 32.08 -41.69
C SER A 450 -13.62 31.02 -42.78
N ALA A 451 -14.36 31.26 -43.86
CA ALA A 451 -14.48 30.38 -45.01
C ALA A 451 -13.11 29.99 -45.57
N PRO A 452 -12.95 28.76 -46.08
CA PRO A 452 -11.72 28.34 -46.76
C PRO A 452 -11.53 29.19 -48.02
N ARG A 453 -10.35 29.81 -48.14
CA ARG A 453 -9.92 30.46 -49.38
C ARG A 453 -9.68 29.39 -50.46
N PRO A 454 -10.12 29.60 -51.70
CA PRO A 454 -9.88 28.66 -52.79
C PRO A 454 -8.40 28.62 -53.17
N TRP A 455 -7.99 27.43 -53.62
CA TRP A 455 -6.65 27.07 -54.03
C TRP A 455 -6.20 27.92 -55.23
N ALA A 456 -5.09 28.64 -55.07
CA ALA A 456 -4.37 29.23 -56.18
C ALA A 456 -3.32 28.22 -56.66
N VAL A 457 -3.51 27.76 -57.89
CA VAL A 457 -2.52 27.04 -58.70
C VAL A 457 -1.38 28.01 -59.01
N GLN A 458 -0.15 27.67 -58.65
CA GLN A 458 1.05 28.36 -59.14
C GLN A 458 1.83 27.40 -60.06
N SER A 459 1.87 27.79 -61.34
CA SER A 459 2.74 27.26 -62.38
C SER A 459 4.16 27.81 -62.24
N ALA A 460 5.13 26.99 -62.70
CA ALA A 460 6.55 27.29 -62.81
C ALA A 460 6.88 28.38 -63.87
N GLY A 461 8.03 29.05 -63.71
CA GLY A 461 8.69 29.79 -64.79
C GLY A 461 9.59 30.97 -64.35
N ASP A 462 10.90 30.71 -64.36
CA ASP A 462 12.02 31.58 -64.79
C ASP A 462 12.56 32.79 -63.98
N ALA A 463 13.78 32.54 -63.47
CA ALA A 463 15.05 33.31 -63.43
C ALA A 463 15.15 34.86 -63.55
N ASP A 464 15.79 35.43 -62.51
CA ASP A 464 16.85 36.48 -62.43
C ASP A 464 16.68 37.91 -63.00
N PRO A 465 17.48 38.92 -62.54
CA PRO A 465 18.03 39.21 -61.20
C PRO A 465 17.83 40.70 -60.75
N LEU A 466 18.31 41.00 -59.53
CA LEU A 466 18.60 42.29 -58.80
C LEU A 466 18.76 43.59 -59.63
N PRO A 467 18.67 44.84 -59.05
CA PRO A 467 19.04 45.24 -57.68
C PRO A 467 18.20 46.38 -57.02
N GLY A 468 18.48 46.72 -55.75
CA GLY A 468 18.31 48.10 -55.27
C GLY A 468 17.69 48.34 -53.88
N VAL A 469 18.55 48.40 -52.85
CA VAL A 469 18.66 49.48 -51.85
C VAL A 469 17.35 50.11 -51.28
N GLN A 470 17.07 49.94 -49.97
CA GLN A 470 17.11 51.02 -48.97
C GLN A 470 16.76 50.55 -47.54
N ARG A 471 17.47 51.17 -46.60
CA ARG A 471 17.49 51.00 -45.14
C ARG A 471 16.13 51.31 -44.48
N LYS A 472 15.83 50.65 -43.36
CA LYS A 472 15.41 51.37 -42.15
C LYS A 472 15.70 50.57 -40.87
N ILE A 473 16.64 51.13 -40.11
CA ILE A 473 16.92 50.87 -38.71
C ILE A 473 15.71 51.33 -37.89
N ARG A 474 15.25 50.51 -36.93
CA ARG A 474 14.48 51.01 -35.79
C ARG A 474 15.04 50.37 -34.53
N ILE A 475 15.70 51.22 -33.74
CA ILE A 475 16.08 51.01 -32.35
C ILE A 475 14.84 51.35 -31.54
N ASP A 476 14.44 50.49 -30.61
CA ASP A 476 13.59 50.89 -29.48
C ASP A 476 14.31 50.48 -28.18
N LEU A 477 14.69 51.50 -27.43
CA LEU A 477 15.13 51.45 -26.05
C LEU A 477 13.95 51.90 -25.19
N ARG A 478 13.42 51.00 -24.37
CA ARG A 478 12.99 51.23 -22.97
C ARG A 478 12.51 49.94 -22.33
#